data_AF-A0A8S2ZVU1-F1
#
_entry.id   AF-A0A8S2ZVU1-F1
#
_cell.length_a   1.000
_cell.length_b   1.000
_cell.length_c   1.000
_cell.angle_alpha   90.00
_cell.angle_beta   90.00
_cell.angle_gamma   90.00
#
_symmetry.space_group_name_H-M   'P 1'
#
loop_
_entity.id
_entity.type
_entity.pdbx_description
1 polymer ?
#
loop_
_entity_poly.entity_id
_entity_poly.type
_entity_poly.pdbx_seq_one_letter_code
_entity_poly.pdbx_strand_id
1 'polypeptide(L)'
;FKQYSDHLLDYLNQSYFTPLSYKDQLISLEQAQILGSIRRIIQNMNLIIRVTDKGNNFYIGSVGQFEQKAENFFSDTNAFIELSYNPFNEILDKDGIPVRPIESTIHASTTKISKFLDKILRPKFYDKCKDTTIIDGASLITELSKYNKKGLLKSTTLFCTFDIRNLYTMLPQEETLDILMAFLHAHDYKIGNSLPFLDVQLTNNNGILSTCVYHKPAAEPCVTPFTSDHPRHVFSNIIKTFIERATRYSSTFEAFNYERRSIKLMLLYNEYPSTFIEN
;
A
#
# COMPACT_ATOMS: atom_id res chain seq x y z
N PHE A 1 4.62 7.36 25.06
CA PHE A 1 5.87 7.61 24.30
C PHE A 1 6.88 6.46 24.36
N LYS A 2 7.33 6.01 25.55
CA LYS A 2 8.33 4.91 25.67
C LYS A 2 7.88 3.59 25.02
N GLN A 3 6.63 3.18 25.28
CA GLN A 3 6.03 1.99 24.68
C GLN A 3 5.98 2.04 23.14
N TYR A 4 5.64 3.19 22.54
CA TYR A 4 5.64 3.35 21.08
C TYR A 4 7.06 3.40 20.48
N SER A 5 8.04 3.88 21.23
CA SER A 5 9.45 3.80 20.85
C SER A 5 9.92 2.35 20.78
N ASP A 6 9.53 1.53 21.77
CA ASP A 6 9.90 0.11 21.81
C ASP A 6 9.21 -0.68 20.69
N HIS A 7 7.92 -0.42 20.43
CA HIS A 7 7.20 -1.01 19.29
C HIS A 7 7.78 -0.59 17.94
N LEU A 8 8.21 0.66 17.79
CA LEU A 8 8.89 1.14 16.58
C LEU A 8 10.25 0.46 16.42
N LEU A 9 11.00 0.32 17.52
CA LEU A 9 12.29 -0.36 17.52
C LEU A 9 12.14 -1.84 17.16
N ASP A 10 11.12 -2.52 17.68
CA ASP A 10 10.79 -3.91 17.33
C ASP A 10 10.35 -4.05 15.87
N TYR A 11 9.54 -3.11 15.37
CA TYR A 11 9.14 -3.10 13.96
C TYR A 11 10.34 -2.86 13.03
N LEU A 12 11.25 -1.96 13.40
CA LEU A 12 12.49 -1.73 12.68
C LEU A 12 13.41 -2.94 12.76
N ASN A 13 13.51 -3.59 13.94
CA ASN A 13 14.25 -4.84 14.12
C ASN A 13 13.70 -5.95 13.23
N GLN A 14 12.39 -6.14 13.18
CA GLN A 14 11.76 -7.14 12.31
C GLN A 14 11.82 -6.78 10.82
N SER A 15 11.79 -5.49 10.48
CA SER A 15 11.81 -5.09 9.06
C SER A 15 13.22 -5.07 8.48
N TYR A 16 14.24 -4.76 9.28
CA TYR A 16 15.62 -4.56 8.81
C TYR A 16 16.62 -5.62 9.30
N PHE A 17 16.29 -6.37 10.36
CA PHE A 17 17.19 -7.37 10.96
C PHE A 17 16.64 -8.80 10.94
N THR A 18 15.43 -9.02 10.42
CA THR A 18 14.97 -10.40 10.13
C THR A 18 15.82 -10.96 8.99
N PRO A 19 16.38 -12.18 9.12
CA PRO A 19 17.16 -12.79 8.06
C PRO A 19 16.32 -12.85 6.78
N LEU A 20 16.86 -12.29 5.70
CA LEU A 20 16.25 -12.37 4.36
C LEU A 20 15.92 -13.83 4.03
N SER A 21 14.81 -14.07 3.32
CA SER A 21 14.52 -15.42 2.83
C SER A 21 15.70 -15.92 1.98
N TYR A 22 15.93 -17.23 1.92
CA TYR A 22 17.08 -17.77 1.18
C TYR A 22 17.11 -17.32 -0.29
N LYS A 23 15.94 -17.17 -0.92
CA LYS A 23 15.81 -16.62 -2.27
C LYS A 23 16.26 -15.16 -2.33
N ASP A 24 15.84 -14.34 -1.37
CA ASP A 24 16.17 -12.92 -1.32
C ASP A 24 17.66 -12.70 -0.98
N GLN A 25 18.28 -13.61 -0.24
CA GLN A 25 19.73 -13.60 0.02
C GLN A 25 20.53 -13.75 -1.28
N LEU A 26 20.17 -14.71 -2.15
CA LEU A 26 20.84 -14.91 -3.44
C LEU A 26 20.67 -13.71 -4.37
N ILE A 27 19.44 -13.20 -4.48
CA ILE A 27 19.15 -12.00 -5.29
C ILE A 27 19.93 -10.79 -4.78
N SER A 28 20.03 -10.63 -3.45
CA SER A 28 20.77 -9.52 -2.84
C SER A 28 22.27 -9.56 -3.15
N LEU A 29 22.86 -10.76 -3.19
CA LEU A 29 24.28 -10.94 -3.54
C LEU A 29 24.57 -10.54 -4.98
N GLU A 30 23.72 -10.96 -5.93
CA GLU A 30 23.85 -10.58 -7.34
C GLU A 30 23.70 -9.06 -7.54
N GLN A 31 22.70 -8.45 -6.89
CA GLN A 31 22.46 -7.01 -6.96
C GLN A 31 23.61 -6.20 -6.35
N ALA A 32 24.23 -6.68 -5.27
CA ALA A 32 25.37 -6.02 -4.64
C ALA A 32 26.58 -5.94 -5.58
N GLN A 33 26.85 -6.98 -6.37
CA GLN A 33 27.92 -6.98 -7.36
C GLN A 33 27.65 -5.97 -8.48
N ILE A 34 26.42 -5.91 -8.97
CA ILE A 34 26.00 -4.95 -10.01
C ILE A 34 26.15 -3.51 -9.50
N LEU A 35 25.67 -3.23 -8.27
CA LEU A 35 25.80 -1.91 -7.64
C LEU A 35 27.26 -1.48 -7.46
N GLY A 36 28.14 -2.42 -7.07
CA GLY A 36 29.58 -2.17 -6.98
C GLY A 36 30.19 -1.73 -8.32
N SER A 37 29.82 -2.40 -9.40
CA SER A 37 30.27 -2.04 -10.76
C SER A 37 29.78 -0.66 -11.18
N ILE A 38 28.50 -0.36 -10.96
CA ILE A 38 27.88 0.94 -11.29
C ILE A 38 28.58 2.08 -10.53
N ARG A 39 28.82 1.93 -9.22
CA ARG A 39 29.50 2.95 -8.41
C ARG A 39 30.91 3.26 -8.95
N ARG A 40 31.65 2.22 -9.34
CA ARG A 40 32.99 2.38 -9.91
C ARG A 40 32.96 3.16 -11.23
N ILE A 41 31.97 2.89 -12.09
CA ILE A 41 31.80 3.62 -13.36
C ILE A 41 31.48 5.09 -13.10
N ILE A 42 30.55 5.38 -12.18
CA ILE A 42 30.17 6.75 -11.82
C ILE A 42 31.37 7.55 -11.34
N GLN A 43 32.20 6.97 -10.47
CA GLN A 43 33.40 7.62 -9.95
C GLN A 43 34.45 7.85 -11.04
N ASN A 44 34.75 6.82 -11.83
CA ASN A 44 35.77 6.89 -12.88
C ASN A 44 35.42 7.92 -13.98
N MET A 45 34.13 8.05 -14.30
CA MET A 45 33.64 8.94 -15.36
C MET A 45 33.10 10.27 -14.82
N ASN A 46 33.17 10.52 -13.51
CA ASN A 46 32.63 11.70 -12.83
C ASN A 46 31.19 12.05 -13.26
N LEU A 47 30.31 11.03 -13.25
CA LEU A 47 28.93 11.15 -13.72
C LEU A 47 27.99 11.58 -12.60
N ILE A 48 27.00 12.40 -12.95
CA ILE A 48 25.82 12.72 -12.17
C ILE A 48 24.67 11.82 -12.64
N ILE A 49 23.97 11.22 -11.67
CA ILE A 49 22.69 10.53 -11.90
C ILE A 49 21.60 11.27 -11.12
N ARG A 50 20.56 11.75 -11.81
CA ARG A 50 19.41 12.43 -11.19
C ARG A 50 18.10 11.92 -11.78
N VAL A 51 17.08 11.81 -10.94
CA VAL A 51 15.70 11.55 -11.39
C VAL A 51 15.17 12.81 -12.05
N THR A 52 14.55 12.68 -13.22
CA THR A 52 13.91 13.81 -13.91
C THR A 52 12.53 14.09 -13.33
N ASP A 53 12.13 15.38 -13.28
CA ASP A 53 10.85 15.83 -12.71
C ASP A 53 9.62 15.22 -13.42
N LYS A 54 9.72 14.95 -14.73
CA LYS A 54 8.63 14.38 -15.53
C LYS A 54 9.08 13.10 -16.25
N GLY A 55 8.38 12.01 -15.95
CA GLY A 55 8.70 10.67 -16.43
C GLY A 55 9.72 9.98 -15.51
N ASN A 56 9.53 8.69 -15.27
CA ASN A 56 10.42 7.85 -14.47
C ASN A 56 11.79 7.61 -15.17
N ASN A 57 12.42 8.68 -15.66
CA ASN A 57 13.68 8.65 -16.36
C ASN A 57 14.80 9.16 -15.44
N PHE A 58 16.01 8.74 -15.76
CA PHE A 58 17.22 9.21 -15.12
C PHE A 58 18.03 10.04 -16.12
N TYR A 59 18.46 11.22 -15.70
CA TYR A 59 19.56 11.91 -16.35
C TYR A 59 20.86 11.23 -15.92
N ILE A 60 21.71 10.90 -16.89
CA ILE A 60 23.07 10.42 -16.68
C ILE A 60 23.99 11.26 -17.58
N GLY A 61 24.95 11.96 -16.98
CA GLY A 61 25.88 12.80 -17.70
C GLY A 61 26.97 13.35 -16.78
N SER A 62 27.98 14.01 -17.33
CA SER A 62 29.01 14.66 -16.51
C SER A 62 28.47 15.92 -15.81
N VAL A 63 29.17 16.39 -14.78
CA VAL A 63 28.84 17.63 -14.05
C VAL A 63 28.71 18.82 -15.01
N GLY A 64 29.71 19.04 -15.88
CA GLY A 64 29.69 20.18 -16.80
C GLY A 64 28.56 20.12 -17.83
N GLN A 65 28.20 18.92 -18.32
CA GLN A 65 27.05 18.76 -19.21
C GLN A 65 25.72 19.06 -18.52
N PHE A 66 25.63 18.84 -17.21
CA PHE A 66 24.43 19.14 -16.44
C PHE A 66 24.29 20.65 -16.22
N GLU A 67 25.36 21.33 -15.82
CA GLU A 67 25.39 22.78 -15.61
C GLU A 67 25.02 23.53 -16.90
N GLN A 68 25.65 23.18 -18.03
CA GLN A 68 25.35 23.80 -19.31
C GLN A 68 23.88 23.59 -19.73
N LYS A 69 23.31 22.42 -19.42
CA LYS A 69 21.90 22.15 -19.71
C LYS A 69 20.95 22.96 -18.82
N ALA A 70 21.31 23.21 -17.56
CA ALA A 70 20.55 24.06 -16.66
C ALA A 70 20.58 25.52 -17.11
N GLU A 71 21.76 26.04 -17.46
CA GLU A 71 21.93 27.39 -18.00
C GLU A 71 21.09 27.61 -19.26
N ASN A 72 21.15 26.69 -20.21
CA ASN A 72 20.33 26.75 -21.43
C ASN A 72 18.83 26.80 -21.10
N PHE A 73 18.38 26.03 -20.10
CA PHE A 73 16.98 26.02 -19.71
C PHE A 73 16.53 27.34 -19.08
N PHE A 74 17.39 27.97 -18.28
CA PHE A 74 17.13 29.30 -17.73
C PHE A 74 17.14 30.39 -18.81
N SER A 75 18.00 30.27 -19.83
CA SER A 75 18.06 31.25 -20.93
C SER A 75 16.93 31.08 -21.95
N ASP A 76 16.41 29.87 -22.16
CA ASP A 76 15.40 29.59 -23.18
C ASP A 76 13.99 30.11 -22.81
N THR A 77 13.74 30.48 -21.56
CA THR A 77 12.40 30.88 -21.10
C THR A 77 12.40 32.21 -20.35
N ASN A 78 11.51 33.12 -20.74
CA ASN A 78 11.20 34.35 -19.97
C ASN A 78 10.42 34.05 -18.67
N ALA A 79 10.37 32.78 -18.24
CA ALA A 79 9.64 32.33 -17.07
C ALA A 79 10.42 32.55 -15.77
N PHE A 80 11.73 32.77 -15.87
CA PHE A 80 12.61 32.93 -14.71
C PHE A 80 13.25 34.32 -14.71
N ILE A 81 13.32 34.93 -13.53
CA ILE A 81 14.03 36.17 -13.27
C ILE A 81 14.98 35.89 -12.11
N GLU A 82 16.25 36.19 -12.30
CA GLU A 82 17.23 36.09 -11.22
C GLU A 82 16.93 37.18 -10.18
N LEU A 83 16.72 36.76 -8.93
CA LEU A 83 16.47 37.67 -7.83
C LEU A 83 17.79 38.01 -7.14
N SER A 84 18.01 39.28 -6.83
CA SER A 84 19.20 39.74 -6.11
C SER A 84 19.15 39.46 -4.60
N TYR A 85 17.99 39.04 -4.07
CA TYR A 85 17.80 38.66 -2.67
C TYR A 85 16.59 37.72 -2.48
N ASN A 86 16.46 37.12 -1.30
CA ASN A 86 15.36 36.21 -0.95
C ASN A 86 14.16 36.97 -0.33
N PRO A 87 12.98 37.05 -0.97
CA PRO A 87 11.83 37.82 -0.49
C PRO A 87 10.92 37.06 0.50
N PHE A 88 11.31 35.87 0.99
CA PHE A 88 10.43 34.98 1.76
C PHE A 88 9.75 35.64 2.97
N ASN A 89 10.50 36.41 3.78
CA ASN A 89 9.95 37.04 4.98
C ASN A 89 8.92 38.14 4.66
N GLU A 90 9.11 38.89 3.57
CA GLU A 90 8.20 39.95 3.13
C GLU A 90 6.83 39.42 2.69
N ILE A 91 6.78 38.16 2.25
CA ILE A 91 5.53 37.48 1.85
C ILE A 91 4.77 36.99 3.09
N LEU A 92 5.48 36.58 4.14
CA LEU A 92 4.89 36.10 5.38
C LEU A 92 4.32 37.23 6.24
N ASP A 93 4.95 38.41 6.21
CA ASP A 93 4.57 39.56 7.05
C ASP A 93 3.47 40.45 6.45
N LYS A 94 2.84 40.07 5.33
CA LYS A 94 1.68 40.80 4.80
C LYS A 94 0.45 40.56 5.69
N ASP A 95 0.31 41.43 6.69
CA ASP A 95 -0.87 41.52 7.55
C ASP A 95 -2.17 41.43 6.73
N GLY A 96 -2.99 40.43 7.06
CA GLY A 96 -4.33 40.25 6.50
C GLY A 96 -4.46 39.25 5.35
N ILE A 97 -3.38 38.66 4.84
CA ILE A 97 -3.48 37.55 3.89
C ILE A 97 -3.38 36.22 4.66
N PRO A 98 -4.49 35.48 4.85
CA PRO A 98 -4.44 34.19 5.52
C PRO A 98 -3.63 33.20 4.68
N VAL A 99 -2.41 32.89 5.12
CA VAL A 99 -1.58 31.87 4.50
C VAL A 99 -2.08 30.50 4.94
N ARG A 100 -2.24 29.58 3.97
CA ARG A 100 -2.49 28.17 4.24
C ARG A 100 -1.17 27.42 4.09
N PRO A 101 -0.45 27.11 5.17
CA PRO A 101 0.73 26.27 5.06
C PRO A 101 0.30 24.89 4.53
N ILE A 102 0.90 24.48 3.42
CA ILE A 102 0.68 23.16 2.81
C ILE A 102 2.00 22.42 2.88
N GLU A 103 1.99 21.22 3.46
CA GLU A 103 3.13 20.34 3.40
C GLU A 103 3.15 19.58 2.07
N SER A 104 4.21 19.78 1.28
CA SER A 104 4.45 18.94 0.10
C SER A 104 4.93 17.56 0.55
N THR A 105 3.99 16.62 0.66
CA THR A 105 4.26 15.22 1.05
C THR A 105 4.45 14.30 -0.15
N ILE A 106 4.92 14.85 -1.29
CA ILE A 106 5.19 14.07 -2.49
C ILE A 106 6.28 13.04 -2.16
N HIS A 107 5.94 11.75 -2.31
CA HIS A 107 6.78 10.61 -1.93
C HIS A 107 7.11 10.48 -0.43
N ALA A 108 6.33 11.10 0.46
CA ALA A 108 6.47 10.86 1.89
C ALA A 108 6.29 9.36 2.23
N SER A 109 6.93 8.92 3.31
CA SER A 109 6.81 7.55 3.82
C SER A 109 5.35 7.14 4.05
N THR A 110 4.49 8.11 4.41
CA THR A 110 3.06 7.92 4.66
C THR A 110 2.20 7.83 3.39
N THR A 111 2.67 8.29 2.23
CA THR A 111 1.82 8.39 1.02
C THR A 111 1.22 7.05 0.60
N LYS A 112 2.01 5.96 0.64
CA LYS A 112 1.54 4.63 0.23
C LYS A 112 0.50 4.08 1.21
N ILE A 113 0.74 4.23 2.51
CA ILE A 113 -0.19 3.75 3.54
C ILE A 113 -1.47 4.59 3.56
N SER A 114 -1.40 5.91 3.40
CA SER A 114 -2.59 6.77 3.27
C SER A 114 -3.45 6.38 2.07
N LYS A 115 -2.84 6.09 0.90
CA LYS A 115 -3.58 5.58 -0.27
C LYS A 115 -4.22 4.23 -0.03
N PHE A 116 -3.54 3.34 0.68
CA PHE A 116 -4.09 2.04 1.05
C PHE A 116 -5.29 2.17 2.00
N LEU A 117 -5.15 3.00 3.05
CA LEU A 117 -6.24 3.29 3.99
C LEU A 117 -7.43 3.95 3.28
N ASP A 118 -7.18 4.92 2.40
CA ASP A 118 -8.23 5.57 1.61
C ASP A 118 -9.01 4.56 0.75
N LYS A 119 -8.34 3.61 0.11
CA LYS A 119 -9.00 2.53 -0.65
C LYS A 119 -9.93 1.66 0.20
N ILE A 120 -9.61 1.49 1.48
CA ILE A 120 -10.40 0.68 2.41
C ILE A 120 -11.55 1.51 3.01
N LEU A 121 -11.27 2.73 3.42
CA LEU A 121 -12.20 3.58 4.17
C LEU A 121 -13.19 4.29 3.27
N ARG A 122 -12.77 4.78 2.10
CA ARG A 122 -13.61 5.61 1.21
C ARG A 122 -14.88 4.89 0.74
N PRO A 123 -14.86 3.62 0.30
CA PRO A 123 -16.09 2.93 -0.08
C PRO A 123 -17.06 2.77 1.10
N LYS A 124 -16.53 2.49 2.30
CA LYS A 124 -17.32 2.32 3.53
C LYS A 124 -17.95 3.64 3.96
N PHE A 125 -17.18 4.73 3.89
CA PHE A 125 -17.67 6.07 4.14
C PHE A 125 -18.79 6.45 3.18
N TYR A 126 -18.61 6.25 1.87
CA TYR A 126 -19.67 6.58 0.91
C TYR A 126 -20.91 5.70 1.05
N ASP A 127 -20.77 4.41 1.39
CA ASP A 127 -21.94 3.57 1.63
C ASP A 127 -22.82 4.10 2.78
N LYS A 128 -22.22 4.69 3.82
CA LYS A 128 -22.94 5.12 5.02
C LYS A 128 -23.26 6.60 5.12
N CYS A 129 -22.41 7.46 4.55
CA CYS A 129 -22.50 8.90 4.73
C CYS A 129 -22.98 9.65 3.46
N LYS A 130 -23.32 8.94 2.38
CA LYS A 130 -23.75 9.55 1.12
C LYS A 130 -25.03 10.38 1.24
N ASP A 131 -25.95 9.99 2.12
CA ASP A 131 -27.22 10.71 2.27
C ASP A 131 -27.07 12.04 3.02
N THR A 132 -25.96 12.24 3.73
CA THR A 132 -25.67 13.46 4.50
C THR A 132 -24.50 14.27 3.92
N THR A 133 -23.85 13.78 2.88
CA THR A 133 -22.64 14.37 2.31
C THR A 133 -22.85 14.79 0.86
N ILE A 134 -22.58 16.06 0.56
CA ILE A 134 -22.51 16.58 -0.80
C ILE A 134 -21.06 16.60 -1.25
N ILE A 135 -20.77 15.95 -2.38
CA ILE A 135 -19.39 15.70 -2.84
C ILE A 135 -18.88 16.85 -3.72
N ASP A 136 -19.76 17.44 -4.54
CA ASP A 136 -19.43 18.51 -5.46
C ASP A 136 -20.64 19.41 -5.78
N GLY A 137 -20.39 20.47 -6.55
CA GLY A 137 -21.43 21.42 -6.94
C GLY A 137 -22.53 20.80 -7.83
N ALA A 138 -22.20 19.83 -8.68
CA ALA A 138 -23.19 19.17 -9.52
C ALA A 138 -24.16 18.31 -8.70
N SER A 139 -23.63 17.62 -7.68
CA SER A 139 -24.38 16.85 -6.70
C SER A 139 -25.29 17.76 -5.87
N LEU A 140 -24.80 18.93 -5.44
CA LEU A 140 -25.61 19.92 -4.74
C LEU A 140 -26.82 20.35 -5.57
N ILE A 141 -26.62 20.72 -6.83
CA ILE A 141 -27.70 21.15 -7.73
C ILE A 141 -28.71 20.01 -7.93
N THR A 142 -28.22 18.78 -8.07
CA THR A 142 -29.06 17.60 -8.23
C THR A 142 -29.95 17.38 -7.00
N GLU A 143 -29.40 17.46 -5.79
CA GLU A 143 -30.16 17.31 -4.56
C GLU A 143 -31.15 18.46 -4.32
N LEU A 144 -30.75 19.72 -4.57
CA LEU A 144 -31.66 20.86 -4.49
C LEU A 144 -32.82 20.75 -5.50
N SER A 145 -32.54 20.23 -6.70
CA SER A 145 -33.58 19.98 -7.71
C SER A 145 -34.58 18.91 -7.25
N LYS A 146 -34.11 17.84 -6.60
CA LYS A 146 -34.99 16.83 -5.99
C LYS A 146 -35.82 17.43 -4.86
N TYR A 147 -35.20 18.25 -4.01
CA TYR A 147 -35.86 18.97 -2.92
C TYR A 147 -36.98 19.89 -3.45
N ASN A 148 -36.69 20.62 -4.55
CA ASN A 148 -37.67 21.47 -5.24
C ASN A 148 -38.81 20.66 -5.88
N LYS A 149 -38.50 19.57 -6.58
CA LYS A 149 -39.52 18.68 -7.19
C LYS A 149 -40.46 18.07 -6.16
N LYS A 150 -40.00 17.88 -4.92
CA LYS A 150 -40.83 17.44 -3.78
C LYS A 150 -41.69 18.57 -3.18
N GLY A 151 -41.64 19.79 -3.72
CA GLY A 151 -42.37 20.96 -3.22
C GLY A 151 -41.84 21.52 -1.90
N LEU A 152 -40.61 21.15 -1.51
CA LEU A 152 -40.02 21.54 -0.23
C LEU A 152 -39.29 22.89 -0.31
N LEU A 153 -38.89 23.32 -1.52
CA LEU A 153 -38.31 24.63 -1.76
C LEU A 153 -39.43 25.67 -1.94
N LYS A 154 -39.78 26.35 -0.84
CA LYS A 154 -40.85 27.35 -0.81
C LYS A 154 -40.27 28.76 -0.93
N SER A 155 -41.12 29.75 -1.22
CA SER A 155 -40.72 31.17 -1.19
C SER A 155 -40.22 31.63 0.17
N THR A 156 -40.57 30.91 1.25
CA THR A 156 -40.11 31.16 2.61
C THR A 156 -38.83 30.39 3.00
N THR A 157 -38.29 29.56 2.10
CA THR A 157 -37.08 28.79 2.38
C THR A 157 -35.86 29.71 2.39
N LEU A 158 -35.10 29.70 3.50
CA LEU A 158 -33.87 30.46 3.65
C LEU A 158 -32.65 29.54 3.48
N PHE A 159 -31.61 30.06 2.84
CA PHE A 159 -30.31 29.40 2.81
C PHE A 159 -29.45 29.90 3.96
N CYS A 160 -28.80 28.96 4.65
CA CYS A 160 -27.83 29.26 5.70
C CYS A 160 -26.53 28.53 5.38
N THR A 161 -25.41 29.19 5.63
CA THR A 161 -24.08 28.61 5.43
C THR A 161 -23.28 28.76 6.71
N PHE A 162 -22.51 27.72 7.04
CA PHE A 162 -21.60 27.70 8.17
C PHE A 162 -20.24 27.27 7.66
N ASP A 163 -19.19 27.94 8.11
CA ASP A 163 -17.81 27.61 7.78
C ASP A 163 -17.04 27.20 9.04
N ILE A 164 -16.33 26.09 8.96
CA ILE A 164 -15.51 25.58 10.07
C ILE A 164 -14.08 26.08 9.86
N ARG A 165 -13.63 26.97 10.76
CA ARG A 165 -12.26 27.49 10.71
C ARG A 165 -11.26 26.39 11.07
N ASN A 166 -10.14 26.35 10.36
CA ASN A 166 -8.96 25.55 10.72
C ASN A 166 -9.25 24.04 10.93
N LEU A 167 -10.21 23.48 10.18
CA LEU A 167 -10.71 22.11 10.33
C LEU A 167 -9.57 21.08 10.50
N TYR A 168 -8.58 21.07 9.60
CA TYR A 168 -7.50 20.08 9.64
C TYR A 168 -6.59 20.19 10.85
N THR A 169 -6.28 21.41 11.29
CA THR A 169 -5.37 21.65 12.42
C THR A 169 -6.03 21.51 13.78
N MET A 170 -7.36 21.53 13.83
CA MET A 170 -8.16 21.48 15.06
C MET A 170 -8.82 20.12 15.30
N LEU A 171 -8.53 19.11 14.47
CA LEU A 171 -9.06 17.76 14.67
C LEU A 171 -8.41 17.09 15.89
N PRO A 172 -9.17 16.73 16.93
CA PRO A 172 -8.65 16.02 18.10
C PRO A 172 -8.29 14.59 17.70
N GLN A 173 -6.99 14.28 17.65
CA GLN A 173 -6.51 13.06 17.02
C GLN A 173 -6.99 11.78 17.72
N GLU A 174 -6.88 11.74 19.06
CA GLU A 174 -7.28 10.57 19.86
C GLU A 174 -8.79 10.31 19.75
N GLU A 175 -9.60 11.34 19.96
CA GLU A 175 -11.07 11.26 19.84
C GLU A 175 -11.51 10.86 18.43
N THR A 176 -10.82 11.34 17.40
CA THR A 176 -11.10 10.98 16.00
C THR A 176 -10.84 9.49 15.75
N LEU A 177 -9.78 8.92 16.34
CA LEU A 177 -9.50 7.49 16.24
C LEU A 177 -10.56 6.66 16.95
N ASP A 178 -11.00 7.08 18.12
CA ASP A 178 -12.08 6.41 18.86
C ASP A 178 -13.40 6.40 18.08
N ILE A 179 -13.76 7.55 17.48
CA ILE A 179 -14.94 7.66 16.62
C ILE A 179 -14.81 6.73 15.40
N LEU A 180 -13.64 6.67 14.77
CA LEU A 180 -13.40 5.80 13.63
C LEU A 180 -13.51 4.31 14.03
N MET A 181 -12.93 3.91 15.16
CA MET A 181 -13.03 2.53 15.65
C MET A 181 -14.48 2.18 15.98
N ALA A 182 -15.20 3.05 16.68
CA ALA A 182 -16.61 2.87 16.97
C ALA A 182 -17.44 2.75 15.69
N PHE A 183 -17.19 3.60 14.70
CA PHE A 183 -17.82 3.52 13.39
C PHE A 183 -17.55 2.19 12.70
N LEU A 184 -16.30 1.71 12.72
CA LEU A 184 -15.95 0.44 12.07
C LEU A 184 -16.59 -0.77 12.78
N HIS A 185 -16.60 -0.77 14.11
CA HIS A 185 -17.21 -1.84 14.90
C HIS A 185 -18.73 -1.88 14.76
N ALA A 186 -19.40 -0.73 14.79
CA ALA A 186 -20.86 -0.64 14.63
C ALA A 186 -21.35 -1.18 13.27
N HIS A 187 -20.46 -1.30 12.29
CA HIS A 187 -20.77 -1.80 10.95
C HIS A 187 -20.11 -3.15 10.65
N ASP A 188 -19.85 -3.96 11.69
CA ASP A 188 -19.37 -5.35 11.62
C ASP A 188 -18.02 -5.53 10.89
N TYR A 189 -17.20 -4.49 10.84
CA TYR A 189 -15.85 -4.61 10.30
C TYR A 189 -14.94 -5.26 11.33
N LYS A 190 -14.75 -6.57 11.20
CA LYS A 190 -13.84 -7.34 12.05
C LYS A 190 -12.39 -7.01 11.69
N ILE A 191 -11.75 -6.24 12.57
CA ILE A 191 -10.28 -6.20 12.64
C ILE A 191 -9.86 -7.48 13.35
N GLY A 192 -9.48 -8.48 12.56
CA GLY A 192 -8.89 -9.71 13.08
C GLY A 192 -7.37 -9.65 12.96
N ASN A 193 -6.68 -10.35 13.85
CA ASN A 193 -5.25 -10.62 13.68
C ASN A 193 -4.98 -11.60 12.53
N SER A 194 -6.00 -12.09 11.85
CA SER A 194 -5.88 -13.05 10.77
C SER A 194 -6.81 -12.70 9.59
N LEU A 195 -6.28 -12.73 8.37
CA LEU A 195 -6.95 -12.32 7.15
C LEU A 195 -6.65 -13.33 6.03
N PRO A 196 -7.67 -14.01 5.46
CA PRO A 196 -7.49 -14.75 4.22
C PRO A 196 -7.37 -13.78 3.02
N PHE A 197 -6.37 -14.00 2.18
CA PHE A 197 -6.22 -13.34 0.88
C PHE A 197 -5.82 -14.36 -0.18
N LEU A 198 -6.73 -14.62 -1.13
CA LEU A 198 -6.59 -15.68 -2.13
C LEU A 198 -6.31 -17.04 -1.45
N ASP A 199 -5.15 -17.63 -1.71
CA ASP A 199 -4.71 -18.94 -1.21
C ASP A 199 -3.81 -18.82 0.04
N VAL A 200 -3.67 -17.62 0.63
CA VAL A 200 -2.79 -17.34 1.77
C VAL A 200 -3.60 -16.84 2.96
N GLN A 201 -3.35 -17.41 4.13
CA GLN A 201 -3.81 -16.87 5.40
C GLN A 201 -2.69 -16.01 5.99
N LEU A 202 -2.95 -14.73 6.20
CA LEU A 202 -2.05 -13.82 6.89
C LEU A 202 -2.44 -13.77 8.36
N THR A 203 -1.50 -13.96 9.28
CA THR A 203 -1.75 -13.81 10.72
C THR A 203 -0.68 -12.93 11.35
N ASN A 204 -1.10 -11.84 11.98
CA ASN A 204 -0.27 -10.96 12.77
C ASN A 204 -0.13 -11.52 14.20
N ASN A 205 1.03 -12.10 14.51
CA ASN A 205 1.38 -12.57 15.85
C ASN A 205 2.17 -11.46 16.57
N ASN A 206 1.46 -10.49 17.13
CA ASN A 206 2.04 -9.38 17.91
C ASN A 206 3.16 -8.61 17.17
N GLY A 207 2.93 -8.27 15.91
CA GLY A 207 3.88 -7.56 15.05
C GLY A 207 4.59 -8.47 14.05
N ILE A 208 4.70 -9.77 14.34
CA ILE A 208 5.34 -10.74 13.45
C ILE A 208 4.31 -11.28 12.47
N LEU A 209 4.46 -10.96 11.19
CA LEU A 209 3.65 -11.56 10.13
C LEU A 209 3.99 -13.04 9.98
N SER A 210 2.99 -13.89 10.21
CA SER A 210 3.03 -15.31 9.87
C SER A 210 2.08 -15.59 8.71
N THR A 211 2.46 -16.51 7.84
CA THR A 211 1.67 -16.88 6.67
C THR A 211 1.55 -18.39 6.58
N CYS A 212 0.39 -18.87 6.13
CA CYS A 212 0.19 -20.28 5.77
C CYS A 212 -0.80 -20.40 4.61
N VAL A 213 -0.97 -21.61 4.08
CA VAL A 213 -1.95 -21.87 3.02
C VAL A 213 -3.36 -21.72 3.60
N TYR A 214 -4.19 -20.92 2.93
CA TYR A 214 -5.60 -20.78 3.27
C TYR A 214 -6.43 -21.82 2.52
N HIS A 215 -7.26 -22.56 3.27
CA HIS A 215 -8.27 -23.46 2.73
C HIS A 215 -9.64 -22.86 2.95
N LYS A 216 -10.41 -22.68 1.88
CA LYS A 216 -11.79 -22.22 2.01
C LYS A 216 -12.59 -23.28 2.78
N PRO A 217 -13.37 -22.92 3.82
CA PRO A 217 -14.12 -23.90 4.61
C PRO A 217 -15.10 -24.76 3.79
N ALA A 218 -15.59 -24.24 2.67
CA ALA A 218 -16.50 -24.92 1.76
C ALA A 218 -15.81 -25.68 0.61
N ALA A 219 -14.46 -25.67 0.54
CA ALA A 219 -13.75 -26.41 -0.51
C ALA A 219 -13.62 -27.88 -0.09
N GLU A 220 -14.19 -28.77 -0.89
CA GLU A 220 -13.90 -30.19 -0.78
C GLU A 220 -12.44 -30.47 -1.19
N PRO A 221 -11.77 -31.44 -0.55
CA PRO A 221 -10.38 -31.81 -0.87
C PRO A 221 -10.32 -32.66 -2.15
N CYS A 222 -10.94 -32.18 -3.23
CA CYS A 222 -11.05 -32.88 -4.51
C CYS A 222 -9.95 -32.39 -5.47
N VAL A 223 -9.15 -33.35 -5.95
CA VAL A 223 -8.23 -33.16 -7.08
C VAL A 223 -8.55 -34.19 -8.15
N THR A 224 -7.86 -34.16 -9.28
CA THR A 224 -8.00 -35.21 -10.30
C THR A 224 -7.72 -36.59 -9.69
N PRO A 225 -8.69 -37.52 -9.65
CA PRO A 225 -8.51 -38.85 -9.05
C PRO A 225 -7.43 -39.65 -9.76
N PHE A 226 -6.65 -40.45 -9.03
CA PHE A 226 -5.55 -41.22 -9.64
C PHE A 226 -6.05 -42.30 -10.63
N THR A 227 -7.29 -42.75 -10.46
CA THR A 227 -7.98 -43.72 -11.34
C THR A 227 -8.47 -43.14 -12.66
N SER A 228 -8.36 -41.82 -12.85
CA SER A 228 -8.75 -41.17 -14.10
C SER A 228 -7.72 -41.37 -15.22
N ASP A 229 -8.17 -41.29 -16.48
CA ASP A 229 -7.35 -41.54 -17.67
C ASP A 229 -6.51 -40.30 -18.05
N HIS A 230 -5.56 -39.95 -17.19
CA HIS A 230 -4.60 -38.88 -17.43
C HIS A 230 -3.15 -39.38 -17.44
N PRO A 231 -2.26 -38.74 -18.22
CA PRO A 231 -0.84 -39.08 -18.20
C PRO A 231 -0.19 -38.91 -16.82
N ARG A 232 0.77 -39.77 -16.47
CA ARG A 232 1.46 -39.75 -15.15
C ARG A 232 2.03 -38.38 -14.74
N HIS A 233 2.51 -37.60 -15.70
CA HIS A 233 3.09 -36.28 -15.41
C HIS A 233 2.05 -35.29 -14.84
N VAL A 234 0.76 -35.45 -15.16
CA VAL A 234 -0.31 -34.60 -14.61
C VAL A 234 -0.42 -34.82 -13.10
N PHE A 235 -0.43 -36.09 -12.67
CA PHE A 235 -0.46 -36.46 -11.26
C PHE A 235 0.80 -35.99 -10.51
N SER A 236 1.99 -36.13 -11.11
CA SER A 236 3.22 -35.59 -10.52
C SER A 236 3.20 -34.06 -10.40
N ASN A 237 2.66 -33.36 -11.40
CA ASN A 237 2.55 -31.90 -11.40
C ASN A 237 1.56 -31.39 -10.36
N ILE A 238 0.47 -32.12 -10.09
CA ILE A 238 -0.47 -31.80 -9.00
C ILE A 238 0.31 -31.77 -7.68
N ILE A 239 1.01 -32.85 -7.34
CA ILE A 239 1.80 -32.94 -6.10
C ILE A 239 2.82 -31.81 -6.03
N LYS A 240 3.60 -31.62 -7.11
CA LYS A 240 4.60 -30.56 -7.21
C LYS A 240 4.01 -29.17 -6.96
N THR A 241 2.88 -28.85 -7.60
CA THR A 241 2.22 -27.55 -7.47
C THR A 241 1.77 -27.29 -6.04
N PHE A 242 1.15 -28.27 -5.38
CA PHE A 242 0.71 -28.13 -4.00
C PHE A 242 1.88 -27.97 -3.02
N ILE A 243 2.97 -28.72 -3.20
CA ILE A 243 4.18 -28.60 -2.37
C ILE A 243 4.90 -27.28 -2.60
N GLU A 244 5.02 -26.82 -3.84
CA GLU A 244 5.60 -25.51 -4.16
C GLU A 244 4.78 -24.38 -3.55
N ARG A 245 3.45 -24.49 -3.58
CA ARG A 245 2.54 -23.54 -2.94
C ARG A 245 2.69 -23.53 -1.42
N ALA A 246 2.72 -24.71 -0.79
CA ALA A 246 2.96 -24.84 0.65
C ALA A 246 4.29 -24.21 1.06
N THR A 247 5.35 -24.47 0.29
CA THR A 247 6.68 -23.91 0.53
C THR A 247 6.69 -22.39 0.38
N ARG A 248 5.97 -21.85 -0.61
CA ARG A 248 5.91 -20.42 -0.87
C ARG A 248 5.13 -19.64 0.19
N TYR A 249 4.06 -20.23 0.71
CA TYR A 249 3.11 -19.52 1.57
C TYR A 249 3.33 -19.77 3.06
N SER A 250 4.02 -20.82 3.46
CA SER A 250 4.30 -21.11 4.87
C SER A 250 5.52 -20.33 5.37
N SER A 251 5.31 -19.45 6.35
CA SER A 251 6.40 -18.68 6.98
C SER A 251 7.21 -19.49 7.99
N THR A 252 6.67 -20.62 8.48
CA THR A 252 7.35 -21.51 9.44
C THR A 252 7.36 -22.95 8.96
N PHE A 253 8.32 -23.73 9.46
CA PHE A 253 8.44 -25.14 9.14
C PHE A 253 7.25 -25.95 9.67
N GLU A 254 6.69 -25.57 10.81
CA GLU A 254 5.48 -26.17 11.39
C GLU A 254 4.27 -25.99 10.47
N ALA A 255 4.08 -24.77 9.95
CA ALA A 255 3.00 -24.47 9.00
C ALA A 255 3.16 -25.25 7.69
N PHE A 256 4.39 -25.37 7.18
CA PHE A 256 4.69 -26.19 6.00
C PHE A 256 4.40 -27.69 6.26
N ASN A 257 4.83 -28.22 7.41
CA ASN A 257 4.59 -29.62 7.77
C ASN A 257 3.10 -29.92 7.94
N TYR A 258 2.34 -28.99 8.51
CA TYR A 258 0.89 -29.09 8.61
C TYR A 258 0.27 -29.21 7.22
N GLU A 259 0.61 -28.29 6.32
CA GLU A 259 0.10 -28.31 4.94
C GLU A 259 0.53 -29.57 4.18
N ARG A 260 1.78 -30.03 4.34
CA ARG A 260 2.26 -31.28 3.74
C ARG A 260 1.42 -32.49 4.16
N ARG A 261 1.00 -32.55 5.43
CA ARG A 261 0.11 -33.61 5.93
C ARG A 261 -1.28 -33.49 5.31
N SER A 262 -1.83 -32.27 5.24
CA SER A 262 -3.13 -32.01 4.59
C SER A 262 -3.12 -32.43 3.11
N ILE A 263 -2.06 -32.10 2.37
CA ILE A 263 -1.86 -32.52 0.97
C ILE A 263 -1.79 -34.05 0.87
N LYS A 264 -1.03 -34.72 1.75
CA LYS A 264 -0.95 -36.19 1.75
C LYS A 264 -2.32 -36.83 1.96
N LEU A 265 -3.10 -36.32 2.91
CA LEU A 265 -4.46 -36.82 3.18
C LEU A 265 -5.40 -36.59 1.98
N MET A 266 -5.33 -35.40 1.37
CA MET A 266 -6.08 -35.09 0.15
C MET A 266 -5.71 -36.05 -1.00
N LEU A 267 -4.43 -36.31 -1.25
CA LEU A 267 -4.00 -37.23 -2.32
C LEU A 267 -4.47 -38.66 -2.07
N LEU A 268 -4.38 -39.16 -0.84
CA LEU A 268 -4.89 -40.48 -0.46
C LEU A 268 -6.40 -40.57 -0.64
N TYR A 269 -7.13 -39.51 -0.28
CA TYR A 269 -8.58 -39.41 -0.50
C TYR A 269 -8.96 -39.50 -1.98
N ASN A 270 -8.09 -39.03 -2.88
CA ASN A 270 -8.26 -39.10 -4.33
C ASN A 270 -7.55 -40.32 -4.95
N GLU A 271 -7.35 -41.39 -4.17
CA GLU A 271 -6.84 -42.72 -4.59
C GLU A 271 -5.38 -42.76 -5.09
N TYR A 272 -4.54 -41.76 -4.74
CA TYR A 272 -3.13 -41.79 -5.12
C TYR A 272 -2.38 -42.88 -4.31
N PRO A 273 -1.61 -43.77 -4.95
CA PRO A 273 -0.82 -44.77 -4.24
C PRO A 273 0.24 -44.13 -3.34
N SER A 274 0.44 -44.65 -2.13
CA SER A 274 1.46 -44.14 -1.19
C SER A 274 2.87 -44.12 -1.80
N THR A 275 3.21 -45.15 -2.59
CA THR A 275 4.49 -45.24 -3.32
C THR A 275 4.66 -44.14 -4.36
N PHE A 276 3.57 -43.57 -4.89
CA PHE A 276 3.62 -42.46 -5.83
C PHE A 276 3.72 -41.11 -5.11
N ILE A 277 3.14 -40.99 -3.91
CA ILE A 277 3.20 -39.77 -3.09
C ILE A 277 4.60 -39.57 -2.46
N GLU A 278 5.28 -40.67 -2.15
CA GLU A 278 6.56 -40.67 -1.43
C GLU A 278 7.81 -40.70 -2.33
N ASN A 279 7.64 -40.80 -3.65
CA ASN A 279 8.70 -40.65 -4.66
C ASN A 279 8.99 -39.17 -4.98
#